data_AF-A0A6A6P079-F1
#
_entry.id   AF-A0A6A6P079-F1
#
_cell.length_a   1.000
_cell.length_b   1.000
_cell.length_c   1.000
_cell.angle_alpha   90.00
_cell.angle_beta   90.00
_cell.angle_gamma   90.00
#
_symmetry.space_group_name_H-M   'P 1'
#
loop_
_entity.id
_entity.type
_entity.pdbx_description
1 polymer ?
#
loop_
_entity_poly.entity_id
_entity_poly.type
_entity_poly.pdbx_seq_one_letter_code
_entity_poly.pdbx_strand_id
1 'polypeptide(L)'
;MVAAEELGGPVVGELEEVGDDELAAGFTAGGRVRRSRKAPPPVADGLRQRRIDEIWGPAGDEEEDERREKDAAGEEIQALIGELFRASVSGGQYVQLERDSAAARFLVRAKVAQFHPKDARRLRLMDFGRELDD
;
A
#
# COMPACT_ATOMS: atom_id res chain seq x y z
N MET A 1 3.52 6.28 -4.04
CA MET A 1 4.41 5.57 -3.09
C MET A 1 3.68 4.61 -2.17
N VAL A 2 2.80 5.04 -1.26
CA VAL A 2 2.12 4.11 -0.31
C VAL A 2 1.22 3.11 -1.03
N ALA A 3 0.44 3.56 -2.01
CA ALA A 3 -0.33 2.71 -2.92
C ALA A 3 0.53 1.62 -3.60
N ALA A 4 1.77 1.95 -3.97
CA ALA A 4 2.66 0.98 -4.60
C ALA A 4 3.03 -0.14 -3.62
N GLU A 5 3.39 0.19 -2.38
CA GLU A 5 3.67 -0.80 -1.34
C GLU A 5 2.44 -1.66 -0.99
N GLU A 6 1.24 -1.07 -0.98
CA GLU A 6 -0.01 -1.81 -0.74
C GLU A 6 -0.27 -2.85 -1.85
N LEU A 7 0.05 -2.50 -3.11
CA LEU A 7 0.02 -3.41 -4.26
C LEU A 7 1.21 -4.41 -4.31
N GLY A 8 1.99 -4.52 -3.23
CA GLY A 8 3.15 -5.41 -3.13
C GLY A 8 4.40 -4.88 -3.82
N GLY A 9 4.42 -3.59 -4.14
CA GLY A 9 5.53 -2.87 -4.73
C GLY A 9 6.64 -2.52 -3.74
N PRO A 10 7.58 -1.69 -4.18
CA PRO A 10 8.71 -1.27 -3.36
C PRO A 10 8.23 -0.57 -2.10
N VAL A 11 8.98 -0.76 -1.03
CA VAL A 11 8.66 -0.15 0.26
C VAL A 11 8.80 1.37 0.13
N VAL A 12 7.90 2.12 0.76
CA VAL A 12 7.91 3.59 0.69
C VAL A 12 9.27 4.12 1.13
N GLY A 13 9.96 4.85 0.24
CA GLY A 13 11.31 5.40 0.45
C GLY A 13 12.46 4.56 -0.11
N GLU A 14 12.21 3.36 -0.65
CA GLU A 14 13.23 2.57 -1.37
C GLU A 14 13.46 3.06 -2.81
N LEU A 15 12.38 3.48 -3.48
CA LEU A 15 12.45 4.22 -4.74
C LEU A 15 12.21 5.70 -4.48
N GLU A 16 12.86 6.54 -5.29
CA GLU A 16 12.67 7.99 -5.25
C GLU A 16 11.29 8.37 -5.82
N GLU A 17 10.90 7.72 -6.91
CA GLU A 17 9.63 7.92 -7.59
C GLU A 17 9.06 6.57 -8.04
N VAL A 18 7.73 6.45 -8.02
CA VAL A 18 7.00 5.34 -8.63
C VAL A 18 6.06 5.95 -9.65
N GLY A 19 6.27 5.60 -10.91
CA GLY A 19 5.47 6.12 -12.02
C GLY A 19 4.06 5.53 -12.04
N ASP A 20 3.14 6.26 -12.65
CA ASP A 20 1.74 5.84 -12.82
C ASP A 20 1.67 4.53 -13.61
N ASP A 21 2.44 4.43 -14.69
CA ASP A 21 2.62 3.21 -15.49
C ASP A 21 3.11 2.00 -14.67
N GLU A 22 3.95 2.22 -13.65
CA GLU A 22 4.46 1.16 -12.78
C GLU A 22 3.42 0.69 -11.77
N LEU A 23 2.61 1.63 -11.27
CA LEU A 23 1.47 1.34 -10.41
C LEU A 23 0.40 0.55 -11.16
N ALA A 24 0.11 0.95 -12.40
CA ALA A 24 -0.81 0.30 -13.33
C ALA A 24 -0.42 -1.15 -13.61
N ALA A 25 0.85 -1.35 -13.98
CA ALA A 25 1.39 -2.68 -14.26
C ALA A 25 1.34 -3.58 -13.01
N GLY A 26 1.31 -2.97 -11.83
CA GLY A 26 1.33 -3.63 -10.55
C GLY A 26 2.69 -4.27 -10.26
N PHE A 27 2.81 -4.84 -9.06
CA PHE A 27 4.08 -5.36 -8.58
C PHE A 27 4.03 -6.87 -8.31
N THR A 28 5.21 -7.47 -8.34
CA THR A 28 5.43 -8.83 -7.87
C THR A 28 5.66 -8.81 -6.37
N ALA A 29 5.45 -9.93 -5.67
CA ALA A 29 5.71 -10.02 -4.22
C ALA A 29 7.17 -9.68 -3.79
N GLY A 30 8.11 -9.58 -4.75
CA GLY A 30 9.48 -9.12 -4.53
C GLY A 30 9.70 -7.64 -4.84
N GLY A 31 8.65 -6.82 -4.93
CA GLY A 31 8.72 -5.37 -5.18
C GLY A 31 9.10 -4.97 -6.60
N ARG A 32 9.21 -5.92 -7.54
CA ARG A 32 9.53 -5.60 -8.95
C ARG A 32 8.27 -5.31 -9.73
N VAL A 33 8.30 -4.28 -10.57
CA VAL A 33 7.25 -3.97 -11.55
C VAL A 33 6.98 -5.20 -12.39
N ARG A 34 5.71 -5.60 -12.49
CA ARG A 34 5.31 -6.68 -13.40
C ARG A 34 5.51 -6.19 -14.81
N ARG A 35 6.20 -6.98 -15.65
CA ARG A 35 6.30 -6.63 -17.06
C ARG A 35 4.92 -6.77 -17.67
N SER A 36 4.31 -5.66 -18.08
CA SER A 36 3.18 -5.69 -19.01
C SER A 36 3.63 -6.44 -20.26
N ARG A 37 3.04 -7.61 -20.49
CA ARG A 37 3.43 -8.46 -21.62
C ARG A 37 2.94 -7.75 -22.87
N LYS A 38 3.84 -7.05 -23.58
CA LYS A 38 3.63 -6.72 -25.00
C LYS A 38 3.12 -7.99 -25.68
N ALA A 39 1.96 -7.87 -26.34
CA ALA A 39 1.27 -8.96 -26.99
C ALA A 39 2.28 -9.81 -27.78
N PRO A 40 2.35 -11.14 -27.55
CA PRO A 40 3.19 -11.99 -28.37
C PRO A 40 2.64 -12.00 -29.80
N PRO A 41 3.51 -12.15 -30.83
CA PRO A 41 3.07 -12.24 -32.21
C PRO A 41 2.07 -13.40 -32.37
N PRO A 42 1.13 -13.31 -33.33
CA PRO A 42 0.08 -14.31 -33.50
C PRO A 42 0.71 -15.69 -33.71
N VAL A 43 0.49 -16.59 -32.75
CA VAL A 43 0.98 -17.96 -32.82
C VAL A 43 0.02 -18.73 -33.70
N ALA A 44 0.56 -19.31 -34.77
CA ALA A 44 -0.17 -20.12 -35.73
C ALA A 44 -0.98 -21.25 -35.06
N ASP A 45 -2.16 -21.50 -35.64
CA ASP A 45 -3.13 -22.55 -35.33
C ASP A 45 -2.51 -23.85 -34.81
N GLY A 46 -2.98 -24.34 -33.66
CA GLY A 46 -2.79 -25.78 -33.39
C GLY A 46 -3.07 -26.35 -32.00
N LEU A 47 -3.17 -25.59 -30.91
CA LEU A 47 -3.38 -26.19 -29.57
C LEU A 47 -4.38 -25.41 -28.73
N ARG A 48 -5.49 -26.09 -28.39
CA ARG A 48 -6.67 -25.62 -27.65
C ARG A 48 -6.40 -25.34 -26.16
N GLN A 49 -5.30 -24.69 -25.82
CA GLN A 49 -5.16 -24.08 -24.50
C GLN A 49 -5.66 -22.64 -24.60
N ARG A 50 -6.90 -22.41 -24.13
CA ARG A 50 -7.35 -21.04 -23.85
C ARG A 50 -6.38 -20.44 -22.84
N ARG A 51 -5.78 -19.32 -23.20
CA ARG A 51 -4.87 -18.61 -22.30
C ARG A 51 -5.71 -18.06 -21.14
N ILE A 52 -5.15 -18.09 -19.94
CA ILE A 52 -5.83 -17.62 -18.72
C ILE A 52 -6.35 -16.18 -18.90
N ASP A 53 -5.68 -15.40 -19.74
CA ASP A 53 -6.05 -14.03 -20.12
C ASP A 53 -7.42 -13.95 -20.86
N GLU A 54 -7.80 -14.97 -21.62
CA GLU A 54 -9.14 -15.06 -22.25
C GLU A 54 -10.25 -15.41 -21.26
N ILE A 55 -9.88 -15.94 -20.08
CA ILE A 55 -10.81 -16.27 -19.00
C ILE A 55 -11.05 -15.04 -18.11
N TRP A 56 -10.08 -14.12 -18.02
CA TRP A 56 -10.17 -12.92 -17.16
C TRP A 56 -10.47 -11.61 -17.89
N GLY A 57 -10.45 -11.59 -19.23
CA GLY A 57 -10.83 -10.41 -20.02
C GLY A 57 -9.72 -9.36 -20.08
N PRO A 58 -9.75 -8.45 -21.09
CA PRO A 58 -8.81 -7.35 -21.15
C PRO A 58 -9.01 -6.47 -19.92
N ALA A 59 -7.92 -6.15 -19.23
CA ALA A 59 -7.91 -5.14 -18.17
C ALA A 59 -8.38 -3.81 -18.76
N GLY A 60 -9.67 -3.54 -18.60
CA GLY A 60 -10.29 -2.27 -18.94
C GLY A 60 -10.26 -1.40 -17.69
N ASP A 61 -9.80 -0.16 -17.88
CA ASP A 61 -9.78 0.94 -16.90
C ASP A 61 -8.62 0.97 -15.88
N GLU A 62 -7.42 0.58 -16.31
CA GLU A 62 -6.17 0.68 -15.53
C GLU A 62 -5.95 2.10 -14.92
N GLU A 63 -6.15 3.17 -15.71
CA GLU A 63 -5.98 4.56 -15.24
C GLU A 63 -7.00 5.02 -14.18
N GLU A 64 -8.20 4.42 -14.15
CA GLU A 64 -9.22 4.76 -13.16
C GLU A 64 -8.95 4.02 -11.85
N ASP A 65 -8.52 2.75 -11.95
CA ASP A 65 -8.12 1.93 -10.81
C ASP A 65 -6.84 2.47 -10.13
N GLU A 66 -5.88 2.99 -10.88
CA GLU A 66 -4.69 3.66 -10.33
C GLU A 66 -5.04 4.88 -9.47
N ARG A 67 -5.93 5.75 -9.98
CA ARG A 67 -6.38 6.94 -9.25
C ARG A 67 -7.12 6.53 -7.98
N ARG A 68 -7.99 5.52 -8.07
CA ARG A 68 -8.71 4.97 -6.93
C ARG A 68 -7.75 4.41 -5.86
N GLU A 69 -6.70 3.69 -6.25
CA GLU A 69 -5.75 3.14 -5.28
C GLU A 69 -4.91 4.24 -4.60
N LYS A 70 -4.48 5.26 -5.35
CA LYS A 70 -3.80 6.43 -4.78
C LYS A 70 -4.67 7.17 -3.77
N ASP A 71 -5.92 7.42 -4.16
CA ASP A 71 -6.90 8.12 -3.33
C ASP A 71 -7.22 7.29 -2.08
N ALA A 72 -7.46 5.98 -2.23
CA ALA A 72 -7.70 5.06 -1.11
C ALA A 72 -6.53 5.02 -0.12
N ALA A 73 -5.29 4.95 -0.62
CA ALA A 73 -4.11 4.99 0.24
C ALA A 73 -3.98 6.35 0.97
N GLY A 74 -4.33 7.46 0.31
CA GLY A 74 -4.37 8.79 0.91
C GLY A 74 -5.43 8.90 2.02
N GLU A 75 -6.65 8.44 1.73
CA GLU A 75 -7.75 8.39 2.69
C GLU A 75 -7.41 7.53 3.91
N GLU A 76 -6.80 6.36 3.70
CA GLU A 76 -6.40 5.47 4.79
C GLU A 76 -5.37 6.14 5.72
N ILE A 77 -4.37 6.84 5.18
CA ILE A 77 -3.40 7.58 6.00
C ILE A 77 -4.09 8.67 6.82
N GLN A 78 -4.96 9.46 6.18
CA GLN A 78 -5.68 10.53 6.87
C GLN A 78 -6.59 9.99 7.99
N ALA A 79 -7.31 8.91 7.70
CA ALA A 79 -8.17 8.24 8.67
C ALA A 79 -7.36 7.71 9.86
N LEU A 80 -6.27 6.99 9.59
CA LEU A 80 -5.42 6.39 10.62
C LEU A 80 -4.74 7.46 11.50
N ILE A 81 -4.21 8.54 10.91
CA ILE A 81 -3.67 9.66 11.69
C ILE A 81 -4.75 10.28 12.57
N GLY A 82 -5.96 10.49 12.02
CA GLY A 82 -7.09 11.03 12.77
C GLY A 82 -7.48 10.14 13.97
N GLU A 83 -7.50 8.82 13.79
CA GLU A 83 -7.75 7.86 14.86
C GLU A 83 -6.66 7.88 15.93
N LEU A 84 -5.39 7.86 15.52
CA LEU A 84 -4.26 7.92 16.43
C LEU A 84 -4.27 9.20 17.27
N PHE A 85 -4.61 10.34 16.65
CA PHE A 85 -4.70 11.63 17.35
C PHE A 85 -5.84 11.65 18.36
N ARG A 86 -7.05 11.18 17.96
CA ARG A 86 -8.20 11.06 18.87
C ARG A 86 -7.89 10.15 20.05
N ALA A 87 -7.26 9.00 19.78
CA ALA A 87 -6.84 8.06 20.82
C ALA A 87 -5.88 8.75 21.81
N SER A 88 -4.83 9.40 21.30
CA SER A 88 -3.82 10.11 22.10
C SER A 88 -4.43 11.16 23.03
N VAL A 89 -5.37 11.97 22.55
CA VAL A 89 -6.04 13.02 23.35
C VAL A 89 -6.97 12.42 24.42
N SER A 90 -7.62 11.29 24.12
CA SER A 90 -8.55 10.62 25.04
C SER A 90 -7.88 9.80 26.16
N GLY A 91 -6.54 9.77 26.22
CA GLY A 91 -5.78 8.92 27.14
C GLY A 91 -5.69 7.45 26.70
N GLY A 92 -6.35 7.08 25.60
CA GLY A 92 -6.21 5.78 24.95
C GLY A 92 -4.94 5.73 24.11
N GLN A 93 -3.91 5.03 24.57
CA GLN A 93 -2.64 5.05 23.83
C GLN A 93 -2.73 4.33 22.48
N TYR A 94 -3.49 3.23 22.36
CA TYR A 94 -3.43 2.35 21.20
C TYR A 94 -4.74 2.26 20.42
N VAL A 95 -4.65 2.38 19.11
CA VAL A 95 -5.68 2.05 18.13
C VAL A 95 -5.52 0.59 17.70
N GLN A 96 -6.65 -0.09 17.48
CA GLN A 96 -6.68 -1.46 16.97
C GLN A 96 -6.70 -1.43 15.44
N LEU A 97 -5.71 -2.06 14.81
CA LEU A 97 -5.64 -2.23 13.36
C LEU A 97 -6.44 -3.47 12.94
N GLU A 98 -7.18 -3.34 11.84
CA GLU A 98 -7.91 -4.44 11.21
C GLU A 98 -6.99 -5.35 10.39
N ARG A 99 -6.02 -4.75 9.70
CA ARG A 99 -5.04 -5.43 8.84
C ARG A 99 -3.65 -4.81 8.97
N ASP A 100 -2.66 -5.50 8.39
CA ASP A 100 -1.30 -4.98 8.22
C ASP A 100 -1.21 -4.16 6.92
N SER A 101 -1.48 -2.86 7.00
CA SER A 101 -1.45 -1.96 5.85
C SER A 101 -0.12 -1.22 5.67
N ALA A 102 0.17 -0.84 4.42
CA ALA A 102 1.30 0.00 4.05
C ALA A 102 1.25 1.36 4.76
N ALA A 103 0.06 1.91 5.01
CA ALA A 103 -0.12 3.14 5.79
C ALA A 103 0.44 2.97 7.22
N ALA A 104 0.04 1.91 7.93
CA ALA A 104 0.55 1.64 9.28
C ALA A 104 2.07 1.40 9.28
N ARG A 105 2.57 0.58 8.36
CA ARG A 105 4.02 0.33 8.19
C ARG A 105 4.80 1.60 7.91
N PHE A 106 4.27 2.46 7.04
CA PHE A 106 4.87 3.75 6.70
C PHE A 106 4.95 4.67 7.91
N LEU A 107 3.86 4.86 8.67
CA LEU A 107 3.86 5.72 9.85
C LEU A 107 4.87 5.26 10.92
N VAL A 108 5.04 3.94 11.08
CA VAL A 108 6.04 3.38 12.01
C VAL A 108 7.47 3.62 11.52
N ARG A 109 7.74 3.40 10.23
CA ARG A 109 9.05 3.66 9.64
C ARG A 109 9.42 5.14 9.68
N ALA A 110 8.44 6.02 9.42
CA ALA A 110 8.55 7.47 9.51
C ALA A 110 8.65 8.01 10.94
N LYS A 111 8.63 7.14 11.96
CA LYS A 111 8.70 7.51 13.39
C LYS A 111 7.55 8.42 13.85
N VAL A 112 6.40 8.33 13.19
CA VAL A 112 5.16 9.01 13.59
C VAL A 112 4.37 8.17 14.59
N ALA A 113 4.42 6.85 14.42
CA ALA A 113 3.72 5.90 15.26
C ALA A 113 4.64 4.76 15.70
N GLN A 114 4.19 3.96 16.67
CA GLN A 114 4.87 2.75 17.09
C GLN A 114 3.87 1.65 17.44
N PHE A 115 4.22 0.41 17.09
CA PHE A 115 3.43 -0.76 17.50
C PHE A 115 3.53 -1.01 19.00
N HIS A 116 2.53 -1.71 19.52
CA HIS A 116 2.60 -2.29 20.84
C HIS A 116 3.67 -3.40 20.84
N PRO A 117 4.56 -3.46 21.86
CA PRO A 117 5.72 -4.37 21.86
C PRO A 117 5.36 -5.87 21.85
N LYS A 118 4.11 -6.20 22.18
CA LYS A 118 3.59 -7.58 22.21
C LYS A 118 2.41 -7.82 21.26
N ASP A 119 1.96 -6.79 20.55
CA ASP A 119 0.76 -6.88 19.71
C ASP A 119 0.91 -6.02 18.47
N ALA A 120 1.22 -6.66 17.34
CA ALA A 120 1.42 -5.98 16.06
C ALA A 120 0.13 -5.37 15.48
N ARG A 121 -1.05 -5.68 16.05
CA ARG A 121 -2.30 -5.07 15.64
C ARG A 121 -2.67 -3.84 16.47
N ARG A 122 -1.81 -3.42 17.39
CA ARG A 122 -2.05 -2.24 18.22
C ARG A 122 -1.01 -1.18 17.89
N LEU A 123 -1.48 0.00 17.49
CA LEU A 123 -0.64 1.11 17.06
C LEU A 123 -0.89 2.34 17.91
N ARG A 124 0.15 3.07 18.30
CA ARG A 124 0.02 4.34 19.02
C ARG A 124 0.82 5.45 18.36
N LEU A 125 0.35 6.69 18.53
CA LEU A 125 1.11 7.87 18.14
C LEU A 125 2.36 8.00 19.02
N MET A 126 3.47 8.43 18.43
CA MET A 126 4.62 8.87 19.21
C MET A 126 4.27 10.16 19.95
N ASP A 127 4.74 10.28 21.19
CA ASP A 127 4.56 11.50 21.97
C ASP A 127 5.59 12.55 21.53
N PHE A 128 5.13 13.57 20.83
CA PHE A 128 5.95 14.70 20.37
C PHE A 128 5.92 15.89 21.32
N GLY A 129 5.02 15.90 22.32
CA GLY A 129 4.77 17.05 23.19
C GLY A 129 5.46 16.96 24.55
N ARG A 130 5.98 15.78 24.92
CA ARG A 130 6.64 15.58 26.21
C ARG A 130 8.12 15.97 26.13
N GLU A 131 8.47 17.04 26.86
CA GLU A 131 9.85 17.43 27.11
C GLU A 131 10.37 16.73 28.38
N LEU A 132 11.69 16.62 28.52
CA LEU A 132 12.34 15.89 29.64
C LEU A 132 12.31 16.66 30.97
N ASP A 133 11.90 17.93 30.97
CA ASP A 133 12.01 18.85 32.11
C ASP A 133 10.70 19.04 32.92
N ASP A 134 9.66 18.24 32.65
CA ASP A 134 8.41 18.17 33.45
C ASP A 134 8.26 16.85 34.24
#